data_AF-A0A8H8CGB2-F1
#
_entry.id   AF-A0A8H8CGB2-F1
#
_cell.length_a   1.000
_cell.length_b   1.000
_cell.length_c   1.000
_cell.angle_alpha   90.00
_cell.angle_beta   90.00
_cell.angle_gamma   90.00
#
_symmetry.space_group_name_H-M   'P 1'
#
loop_
_entity.id
_entity.type
_entity.pdbx_description
1 polymer ?
#
loop_
_entity_poly.entity_id
_entity_poly.type
_entity_poly.pdbx_seq_one_letter_code
_entity_poly.pdbx_strand_id
1 'polypeptide(L)'
;MVASLSPTSEVPQVIPGPGLPSLESLGLTSSDLHVDHLKRDLTARKAEMITCEDFEGSMVSAANAQACINYLNSIGTTSCGVPADSSDVIFCETADAYIWGTNLWGAGQAETASW
;
A
#
# COMPACT_ATOMS: atom_id res chain seq x y z
N MET A 1 33.43 -3.81 20.26
CA MET A 1 32.95 -2.54 19.70
C MET A 1 32.74 -2.75 18.23
N VAL A 2 31.49 -2.68 17.74
CA VAL A 2 31.21 -2.58 16.31
C VAL A 2 30.46 -1.29 16.10
N ALA A 3 31.11 -0.38 15.39
CA ALA A 3 30.47 0.82 14.86
C ALA A 3 29.61 0.39 13.68
N SER A 4 28.31 0.67 13.71
CA SER A 4 27.48 0.65 12.51
C SER A 4 27.30 2.09 12.04
N LEU A 5 28.02 2.44 10.98
CA LEU A 5 27.70 3.55 10.10
C LEU A 5 26.56 3.09 9.19
N SER A 6 25.45 3.83 9.15
CA SER A 6 24.60 4.00 7.95
C SER A 6 23.58 5.11 8.18
N PRO A 7 23.72 6.30 7.60
CA PRO A 7 22.58 7.14 7.28
C PRO A 7 22.03 6.66 5.92
N THR A 8 21.35 5.51 5.91
CA THR A 8 20.49 5.19 4.77
C THR A 8 19.25 6.03 4.96
N SER A 9 18.93 6.91 4.01
CA SER A 9 17.58 7.49 3.94
C SER A 9 16.63 6.31 3.78
N GLU A 10 16.08 5.84 4.89
CA GLU A 10 15.42 4.55 4.99
C GLU A 10 14.11 4.64 4.22
N VAL A 11 14.04 3.98 3.06
CA VAL A 11 12.78 3.83 2.33
C VAL A 11 11.80 3.13 3.28
N PRO A 12 10.61 3.70 3.53
CA PRO A 12 9.62 3.08 4.41
C PRO A 12 9.38 1.62 4.05
N GLN A 13 9.30 0.78 5.08
CA GLN A 13 9.01 -0.62 4.88
C GLN A 13 7.53 -0.80 4.53
N VAL A 14 7.26 -1.52 3.45
CA VAL A 14 5.89 -1.93 3.10
C VAL A 14 5.57 -3.25 3.78
N ILE A 15 4.48 -3.26 4.55
CA ILE A 15 4.03 -4.39 5.36
C ILE A 15 2.73 -4.94 4.75
N PRO A 16 2.78 -6.15 4.16
CA PRO A 16 1.60 -6.88 3.72
C PRO A 16 0.58 -7.12 4.84
N GLY A 17 -0.69 -6.97 4.50
CA GLY A 17 -1.81 -7.35 5.37
C GLY A 17 -1.89 -8.85 5.64
N PRO A 18 -2.63 -9.26 6.69
CA PRO A 18 -2.79 -10.67 7.05
C PRO A 18 -3.31 -11.52 5.88
N GLY A 19 -2.68 -12.67 5.65
CA GLY A 19 -3.09 -13.62 4.60
C GLY A 19 -2.65 -13.24 3.18
N LEU A 20 -2.01 -12.08 2.98
CA LEU A 20 -1.46 -11.69 1.69
C LEU A 20 0.03 -12.12 1.55
N PRO A 21 0.54 -12.28 0.31
CA PRO A 21 1.92 -12.70 0.08
C PRO A 21 2.95 -11.72 0.65
N SER A 22 4.06 -12.25 1.18
CA SER A 22 5.19 -11.40 1.58
C SER A 22 5.91 -10.80 0.37
N LEU A 23 6.62 -9.69 0.56
CA LEU A 23 7.45 -9.10 -0.49
C LEU A 23 8.53 -10.08 -0.99
N GLU A 24 9.17 -10.83 -0.09
CA GLU A 24 10.12 -11.89 -0.43
C GLU A 24 9.50 -12.97 -1.31
N SER A 25 8.27 -13.39 -1.01
CA SER A 25 7.54 -14.38 -1.81
C SER A 25 7.24 -13.89 -3.23
N LEU A 26 7.19 -12.56 -3.42
CA LEU A 26 6.98 -11.91 -4.72
C LEU A 26 8.31 -11.53 -5.40
N GLY A 27 9.45 -11.76 -4.75
CA GLY A 27 10.76 -11.32 -5.25
C GLY A 27 10.91 -9.80 -5.29
N LEU A 28 10.22 -9.07 -4.40
CA LEU A 28 10.20 -7.62 -4.33
C LEU A 28 10.84 -7.12 -3.03
N THR A 29 11.30 -5.88 -3.07
CA THR A 29 11.73 -5.10 -1.89
C THR A 29 10.84 -3.88 -1.71
N SER A 30 10.84 -3.29 -0.51
CA SER A 30 10.13 -2.02 -0.26
C SER A 30 10.59 -0.91 -1.20
N SER A 31 11.87 -0.89 -1.57
CA SER A 31 12.42 0.06 -2.55
C SER A 31 11.79 -0.11 -3.93
N ASP A 32 11.54 -1.34 -4.37
CA ASP A 32 10.88 -1.62 -5.66
C ASP A 32 9.42 -1.14 -5.69
N LEU A 33 8.81 -0.88 -4.53
CA LEU A 33 7.45 -0.38 -4.41
C LEU A 33 7.37 1.14 -4.34
N HIS A 34 8.45 1.80 -3.88
CA HIS A 34 8.54 3.26 -3.82
C HIS A 34 9.03 3.90 -5.13
N VAL A 35 9.27 3.10 -6.18
CA VAL A 35 9.53 3.63 -7.53
C VAL A 35 8.23 3.84 -8.30
N ASP A 36 8.26 4.80 -9.21
CA ASP A 36 7.08 5.24 -9.95
C ASP A 36 6.69 4.25 -11.06
N HIS A 37 5.81 3.29 -10.76
CA HIS A 37 5.32 2.30 -11.74
C HIS A 37 4.08 2.76 -12.52
N LEU A 38 3.53 3.95 -12.24
CA LEU A 38 2.34 4.42 -12.94
C LEU A 38 2.69 4.85 -14.37
N LYS A 39 2.56 3.90 -15.32
CA LYS A 39 2.60 4.13 -16.78
C LYS A 39 1.43 4.97 -17.31
N ARG A 40 0.64 5.63 -16.46
CA ARG A 40 -0.25 6.70 -16.89
C ARG A 40 0.55 7.99 -16.82
N ASP A 41 0.83 8.57 -17.97
CA ASP A 41 1.48 9.87 -18.12
C ASP A 41 0.62 10.97 -17.45
N LEU A 42 0.75 11.04 -16.14
CA LEU A 42 0.24 12.07 -15.24
C LEU A 42 1.42 12.94 -14.75
N THR A 43 2.55 12.88 -15.45
CA THR A 43 3.85 13.44 -15.06
C THR A 43 3.75 14.94 -14.74
N ALA A 44 2.81 15.65 -15.38
CA ALA A 44 2.52 17.05 -15.12
C ALA A 44 1.71 17.32 -13.83
N ARG A 45 0.92 16.37 -13.31
CA ARG A 45 0.14 16.52 -12.06
C ARG A 45 0.78 15.84 -10.85
N LYS A 46 1.62 14.83 -11.07
CA LYS A 46 2.23 14.04 -10.00
C LYS A 46 3.42 14.72 -9.32
N ALA A 47 4.12 15.59 -10.05
CA ALA A 47 5.26 16.35 -9.51
C ALA A 47 4.89 17.32 -8.37
N GLU A 48 3.60 17.63 -8.19
CA GLU A 48 3.12 18.55 -7.15
C GLU A 48 2.35 17.85 -6.00
N MET A 49 1.92 16.60 -6.17
CA MET A 49 1.19 15.87 -5.13
C MET A 49 2.16 15.17 -4.18
N ILE A 50 2.60 15.92 -3.18
CA ILE A 50 3.46 15.43 -2.09
C ILE A 50 2.63 14.58 -1.10
N THR A 51 1.38 14.95 -0.88
CA THR A 51 0.47 14.33 0.08
C THR A 51 -0.93 14.10 -0.51
N CYS A 52 -1.66 13.16 0.08
CA CYS A 52 -3.06 12.86 -0.17
C CYS A 52 -3.84 12.96 1.14
N GLU A 53 -5.14 13.26 1.07
CA GLU A 53 -6.02 13.20 2.23
C GLU A 53 -6.59 11.77 2.36
N ASP A 54 -6.57 11.21 3.56
CA ASP A 54 -7.20 9.92 3.87
C ASP A 54 -8.70 10.07 4.14
N PHE A 55 -9.37 8.96 4.48
CA PHE A 55 -10.80 8.97 4.77
C PHE A 55 -11.19 9.79 6.02
N GLU A 56 -10.26 9.99 6.95
CA GLU A 56 -10.47 10.73 8.19
C GLU A 56 -10.10 12.22 8.05
N GLY A 57 -9.66 12.67 6.87
CA GLY A 57 -9.21 14.04 6.63
C GLY A 57 -7.74 14.28 7.00
N SER A 58 -6.96 13.23 7.27
CA SER A 58 -5.53 13.34 7.60
C SER A 58 -4.69 13.34 6.34
N MET A 59 -3.63 14.15 6.34
CA MET A 59 -2.69 14.23 5.22
C MET A 59 -1.63 13.14 5.34
N VAL A 60 -1.56 12.26 4.34
CA VAL A 60 -0.60 11.15 4.23
C VAL A 60 0.31 11.34 3.02
N SER A 61 1.51 10.76 3.04
CA SER A 61 2.45 10.79 1.93
C SER A 61 1.89 10.09 0.69
N ALA A 62 1.84 10.82 -0.43
CA ALA A 62 1.39 10.26 -1.71
C ALA A 62 2.33 9.13 -2.19
N ALA A 63 3.62 9.22 -1.86
CA ALA A 63 4.59 8.18 -2.19
C ALA A 63 4.35 6.89 -1.40
N ASN A 64 4.02 7.01 -0.11
CA ASN A 64 3.76 5.87 0.77
C ASN A 64 2.45 5.18 0.39
N ALA A 65 1.39 5.96 0.15
CA ALA A 65 0.13 5.43 -0.38
C ALA A 65 0.34 4.71 -1.74
N GLN A 66 1.14 5.31 -2.63
CA GLN A 66 1.46 4.69 -3.92
C GLN A 66 2.26 3.40 -3.77
N ALA A 67 3.16 3.30 -2.79
CA ALA A 67 3.90 2.07 -2.53
C ALA A 67 2.97 0.91 -2.13
N CYS A 68 1.96 1.19 -1.31
CA CYS A 68 0.93 0.20 -1.02
C CYS A 68 0.10 -0.18 -2.25
N ILE A 69 -0.30 0.79 -3.09
CA ILE A 69 -0.98 0.50 -4.35
C ILE A 69 -0.12 -0.39 -5.26
N ASN A 70 1.18 -0.12 -5.34
CA ASN A 70 2.12 -0.91 -6.13
C ASN A 70 2.22 -2.36 -5.63
N TYR A 71 2.22 -2.57 -4.31
CA TYR A 71 2.17 -3.90 -3.71
C TYR A 71 0.87 -4.63 -4.04
N LEU A 72 -0.29 -3.97 -3.88
CA LEU A 72 -1.58 -4.57 -4.19
C LEU A 72 -1.74 -4.88 -5.70
N ASN A 73 -1.06 -4.14 -6.57
CA ASN A 73 -0.99 -4.47 -7.98
C ASN A 73 -0.05 -5.67 -8.28
N SER A 74 1.00 -5.89 -7.47
CA SER A 74 1.97 -6.94 -7.70
C SER A 74 1.48 -8.34 -7.27
N ILE A 75 0.53 -8.41 -6.34
CA ILE A 75 -0.14 -9.69 -5.98
C ILE A 75 -1.11 -10.21 -7.05
N GLY A 76 -1.35 -9.42 -8.12
CA GLY A 76 -2.08 -9.84 -9.32
C GLY A 76 -3.55 -10.17 -9.06
N THR A 77 -3.94 -11.42 -9.33
CA THR A 77 -5.33 -11.90 -9.16
C THR A 77 -5.61 -12.47 -7.77
N THR A 78 -4.68 -12.32 -6.82
CA THR A 78 -4.87 -12.76 -5.43
C THR A 78 -5.99 -11.94 -4.82
N SER A 79 -7.05 -12.63 -4.36
CA SER A 79 -8.21 -11.94 -3.79
C SER A 79 -7.87 -11.31 -2.44
N CYS A 80 -7.97 -9.99 -2.36
CA CYS A 80 -7.98 -9.24 -1.10
C CYS A 80 -9.41 -9.22 -0.56
N GLY A 81 -9.76 -10.14 0.33
CA GLY A 81 -11.11 -10.22 0.91
C GLY A 81 -11.17 -9.58 2.29
N VAL A 82 -12.27 -8.88 2.59
CA VAL A 82 -12.63 -8.55 3.97
C VAL A 82 -13.40 -9.75 4.54
N PRO A 83 -12.95 -10.38 5.64
CA PRO A 83 -13.67 -11.48 6.25
C PRO A 83 -15.11 -11.07 6.62
N ALA A 84 -16.06 -12.02 6.57
CA ALA A 84 -17.48 -11.72 6.85
C ALA A 84 -17.73 -11.31 8.32
N ASP A 85 -16.86 -11.74 9.22
CA ASP A 85 -16.87 -11.50 10.66
C ASP A 85 -15.98 -10.33 11.11
N SER A 86 -15.23 -9.74 10.19
CA SER A 86 -14.37 -8.58 10.46
C SER A 86 -15.02 -7.32 9.90
N SER A 87 -15.08 -6.26 10.70
CA SER A 87 -15.50 -4.95 10.19
C SER A 87 -14.46 -4.44 9.19
N ASP A 88 -13.17 -4.54 9.54
CA ASP A 88 -12.08 -3.90 8.81
C ASP A 88 -10.86 -4.83 8.71
N VAL A 89 -10.16 -4.77 7.58
CA VAL A 89 -8.88 -5.48 7.38
C VAL A 89 -7.89 -4.55 6.69
N ILE A 90 -6.66 -4.52 7.21
CA ILE A 90 -5.55 -3.80 6.58
C ILE A 90 -4.98 -4.72 5.50
N PHE A 91 -4.92 -4.23 4.25
CA PHE A 91 -4.30 -4.94 3.13
C PHE A 91 -2.82 -4.56 2.97
N CYS A 92 -2.46 -3.33 3.33
CA CYS A 92 -1.09 -2.85 3.27
C CYS A 92 -0.88 -1.68 4.22
N GLU A 93 0.29 -1.63 4.85
CA GLU A 93 0.74 -0.52 5.70
C GLU A 93 2.16 -0.10 5.33
N THR A 94 2.44 1.21 5.32
CA THR A 94 3.79 1.75 5.12
C THR A 94 3.88 3.17 5.70
N ALA A 95 4.72 3.33 6.74
CA ALA A 95 4.89 4.58 7.48
C ALA A 95 3.56 5.25 7.89
N ASP A 96 3.19 6.36 7.25
CA ASP A 96 1.99 7.15 7.53
C ASP A 96 0.77 6.77 6.66
N ALA A 97 0.91 5.78 5.76
CA ALA A 97 -0.16 5.36 4.86
C ALA A 97 -0.56 3.91 5.11
N TYR A 98 -1.87 3.65 5.09
CA TYR A 98 -2.41 2.30 5.10
C TYR A 98 -3.60 2.20 4.13
N ILE A 99 -3.73 1.05 3.48
CA ILE A 99 -4.86 0.70 2.63
C ILE A 99 -5.61 -0.42 3.31
N TRP A 100 -6.90 -0.19 3.58
CA TRP A 100 -7.77 -1.11 4.29
C TRP A 100 -9.08 -1.29 3.53
N GLY A 101 -9.80 -2.36 3.86
CA GLY A 101 -11.14 -2.65 3.35
C GLY A 101 -12.10 -2.88 4.49
N THR A 102 -13.35 -2.46 4.30
CA THR A 102 -14.44 -2.66 5.25
C THR A 102 -15.60 -3.41 4.62
N ASN A 103 -16.29 -4.20 5.43
CA ASN A 103 -17.47 -4.94 5.00
C ASN A 103 -18.75 -4.22 5.46
N LEU A 104 -19.32 -3.40 4.56
CA LEU A 104 -20.50 -2.58 4.87
C LEU A 104 -21.80 -3.40 4.98
N TRP A 105 -21.86 -4.61 4.41
CA TRP A 105 -23.11 -5.36 4.24
C TRP A 105 -23.08 -6.80 4.77
N GLY A 106 -22.00 -7.22 5.43
CA GLY A 106 -21.86 -8.57 5.99
C GLY A 106 -21.62 -9.68 4.96
N ALA A 107 -21.31 -9.33 3.70
CA ALA A 107 -20.93 -10.26 2.66
C ALA A 107 -19.41 -10.14 2.44
N GLY A 108 -18.63 -11.12 2.90
CA GLY A 108 -17.16 -11.04 3.01
C GLY A 108 -16.37 -11.07 1.69
N GLN A 109 -16.62 -10.13 0.79
CA GLN A 109 -15.87 -9.97 -0.48
C GLN A 109 -15.62 -8.47 -0.73
N ALA A 110 -14.39 -8.10 -1.07
CA ALA A 110 -14.14 -6.80 -1.68
C ALA A 110 -14.59 -6.87 -3.14
N GLU A 111 -15.74 -6.29 -3.45
CA GLU A 111 -16.18 -6.18 -4.84
C GLU A 111 -15.32 -5.13 -5.55
N THR A 112 -14.80 -5.48 -6.73
CA THR A 112 -14.14 -4.53 -7.61
C THR A 112 -15.22 -3.56 -8.13
N ALA A 113 -15.38 -2.43 -7.45
CA ALA A 113 -16.26 -1.37 -7.92
C ALA A 113 -15.70 -0.83 -9.25
N SER A 114 -16.34 -1.21 -10.35
CA SER A 114 -16.10 -0.63 -11.67
C SER A 114 -16.85 0.71 -11.72
N TRP A 115 -16.14 1.81 -11.49
CA TRP A 115 -16.63 3.17 -11.74
C TRP A 115 -16.18 3.68 -13.11
#